data_AF-F4B844-F1
#
_entry.id   AF-F4B844-F1
#
_cell.length_a   1.000
_cell.length_b   1.000
_cell.length_c   1.000
_cell.angle_alpha   90.00
_cell.angle_beta   90.00
_cell.angle_gamma   90.00
#
_symmetry.space_group_name_H-M   'P 1'
#
loop_
_entity.id
_entity.type
_entity.pdbx_description
1 polymer ?
#
loop_
_entity_poly.entity_id
_entity_poly.type
_entity_poly.pdbx_seq_one_letter_code
_entity_poly.pdbx_strand_id
1 'polypeptide(L)'
;METLNAISNAKKKKVIDEEVANKLFEALNEFANAMKVYESKYYLEKAFKLAIKYGINTYSALYLALAEDLNLSLATLDAKQAKVASKMGIEVINIK
;
A
#
# COMPACT_ATOMS: atom_id res chain seq x y z
N MET A 1 -6.98 3.12 -1.54
CA MET A 1 -7.61 3.70 -0.32
C MET A 1 -6.62 4.46 0.55
N GLU A 2 -5.41 3.93 0.82
CA GLU A 2 -4.44 4.58 1.72
C GLU A 2 -3.96 5.96 1.22
N THR A 3 -3.67 6.10 -0.08
CA THR A 3 -3.23 7.38 -0.66
C THR A 3 -4.31 8.47 -0.54
N LEU A 4 -5.58 8.12 -0.77
CA LEU A 4 -6.71 9.04 -0.58
C LEU A 4 -6.86 9.47 0.88
N ASN A 5 -6.65 8.55 1.83
CA ASN A 5 -6.68 8.86 3.25
C ASN A 5 -5.54 9.83 3.63
N ALA A 6 -4.35 9.68 3.04
CA ALA A 6 -3.24 10.61 3.25
C ALA A 6 -3.59 12.02 2.76
N ILE A 7 -4.16 12.16 1.55
CA ILE A 7 -4.62 13.45 1.00
C ILE A 7 -5.69 14.08 1.92
N SER A 8 -6.72 13.31 2.29
CA SER A 8 -7.79 13.79 3.19
C SER A 8 -7.25 14.25 4.54
N ASN A 9 -6.31 13.51 5.13
CA ASN A 9 -5.69 13.87 6.39
C ASN A 9 -4.81 15.12 6.29
N ALA A 10 -4.08 15.30 5.18
CA ALA A 10 -3.31 16.53 4.92
C ALA A 10 -4.22 17.76 4.87
N LYS A 11 -5.37 17.67 4.17
CA LYS A 11 -6.40 18.73 4.19
C LYS A 11 -6.92 18.96 5.60
N LYS A 12 -7.35 17.91 6.32
CA LYS A 12 -7.89 18.04 7.69
C LYS A 12 -6.91 18.75 8.63
N LYS A 13 -5.62 18.48 8.47
CA LYS A 13 -4.52 19.13 9.20
C LYS A 13 -4.11 20.50 8.66
N LYS A 14 -4.79 21.01 7.63
CA LYS A 14 -4.53 22.30 6.96
C LYS A 14 -3.12 22.41 6.37
N VAL A 15 -2.50 21.28 6.01
CA VAL A 15 -1.21 21.24 5.30
C VAL A 15 -1.38 21.62 3.83
N ILE A 16 -2.56 21.29 3.27
CA ILE A 16 -2.98 21.64 1.91
C ILE A 16 -4.40 22.22 1.96
N ASP A 17 -4.76 22.99 0.94
CA ASP A 17 -6.12 23.46 0.72
C ASP A 17 -6.95 22.48 -0.13
N GLU A 18 -8.19 22.85 -0.42
CA GLU A 18 -9.12 22.03 -1.20
C GLU A 18 -8.74 21.94 -2.68
N GLU A 19 -8.22 23.02 -3.26
CA GLU A 19 -7.78 23.04 -4.66
C GLU A 19 -6.62 22.06 -4.87
N VAL A 20 -5.61 22.10 -4.00
CA VAL A 20 -4.48 21.17 -4.01
C VAL A 20 -4.94 19.73 -3.76
N ALA A 21 -5.88 19.51 -2.84
CA ALA A 21 -6.40 18.17 -2.57
C ALA A 21 -7.09 17.56 -3.81
N ASN A 22 -7.86 18.36 -4.55
CA ASN A 22 -8.53 17.93 -5.79
C ASN A 22 -7.51 17.62 -6.90
N LYS A 23 -6.49 18.46 -7.09
CA LYS A 23 -5.41 18.18 -8.06
C LYS A 23 -4.64 16.90 -7.74
N LEU A 24 -4.37 16.63 -6.46
CA LEU A 24 -3.73 15.38 -6.03
C LEU A 24 -4.63 14.15 -6.26
N PHE A 25 -5.94 14.31 -6.11
CA PHE A 25 -6.90 13.25 -6.42
C PHE A 25 -6.93 12.92 -7.92
N GLU A 26 -6.95 13.95 -8.78
CA GLU A 26 -6.88 13.79 -10.23
C GLU A 26 -5.59 13.08 -10.66
N ALA A 27 -4.44 13.55 -10.17
CA ALA A 27 -3.14 12.94 -10.44
C ALA A 27 -3.07 11.47 -9.96
N LEU A 28 -3.68 11.15 -8.82
CA LEU A 28 -3.76 9.77 -8.34
C LEU A 28 -4.61 8.88 -9.26
N ASN A 29 -5.73 9.38 -9.80
CA ASN A 29 -6.55 8.63 -10.74
C ASN A 29 -5.81 8.36 -12.06
N GLU A 30 -5.10 9.36 -12.59
CA GLU A 30 -4.26 9.18 -13.78
C GLU A 30 -3.16 8.14 -13.54
N PHE A 31 -2.47 8.24 -12.39
CA PHE A 31 -1.44 7.27 -12.02
C PHE A 31 -2.01 5.85 -11.85
N ALA A 32 -3.19 5.72 -11.23
CA ALA A 32 -3.86 4.43 -11.07
C ALA A 32 -4.23 3.79 -12.41
N ASN A 33 -4.62 4.58 -13.42
CA ASN A 33 -4.92 4.09 -14.77
C ASN A 33 -3.68 3.56 -15.50
N ALA A 34 -2.49 4.01 -15.13
CA ALA A 34 -1.22 3.49 -15.64
C ALA A 34 -0.75 2.19 -14.96
N MET A 35 -1.45 1.73 -13.91
CA MET A 35 -1.10 0.55 -13.14
C MET A 35 -2.11 -0.58 -13.30
N LYS A 36 -1.63 -1.81 -13.16
CA LYS A 36 -2.51 -2.97 -12.99
C LYS A 36 -3.01 -3.03 -11.55
N VAL A 37 -4.30 -2.79 -11.35
CA VAL A 37 -4.94 -2.85 -10.03
C VAL A 37 -5.53 -4.24 -9.79
N TYR A 38 -5.24 -4.81 -8.62
CA TYR A 38 -5.75 -6.11 -8.20
C TYR A 38 -6.84 -5.95 -7.14
N GLU A 39 -7.92 -6.72 -7.24
CA GLU A 39 -8.99 -6.69 -6.25
C GLU A 39 -8.56 -7.37 -4.94
N SER A 40 -8.65 -6.64 -3.82
CA SER A 40 -8.21 -7.14 -2.51
C SER A 40 -8.98 -8.38 -2.03
N LYS A 41 -10.22 -8.56 -2.48
CA LYS A 41 -11.10 -9.67 -2.07
C LYS A 41 -10.46 -11.05 -2.25
N TYR A 42 -9.61 -11.21 -3.26
CA TYR A 42 -8.91 -12.45 -3.56
C TYR A 42 -7.75 -12.75 -2.59
N TYR A 43 -7.31 -11.77 -1.81
CA TYR A 43 -6.16 -11.88 -0.92
C TYR A 43 -6.52 -11.77 0.57
N LEU A 44 -7.80 -11.58 0.92
CA LEU A 44 -8.23 -11.30 2.30
C LEU A 44 -7.84 -12.40 3.29
N GLU A 45 -8.08 -13.67 2.96
CA GLU A 45 -7.76 -14.79 3.85
C GLU A 45 -6.25 -14.88 4.12
N LYS A 46 -5.46 -14.80 3.06
CA LYS A 46 -3.99 -14.84 3.13
C LYS A 46 -3.44 -13.66 3.92
N ALA A 47 -3.92 -12.45 3.62
CA ALA A 47 -3.55 -11.24 4.33
C ALA A 47 -3.90 -11.32 5.83
N PHE A 48 -5.08 -11.85 6.18
CA PHE A 48 -5.46 -12.05 7.57
C PHE A 48 -4.51 -13.02 8.31
N LYS A 49 -4.17 -14.16 7.69
CA LYS A 49 -3.20 -15.12 8.25
C LYS A 49 -1.82 -14.49 8.44
N LEU A 50 -1.35 -13.72 7.46
CA LEU A 50 -0.08 -12.98 7.56
C LEU A 50 -0.11 -11.90 8.65
N ALA A 51 -1.22 -11.18 8.79
CA ALA A 51 -1.41 -10.16 9.81
C ALA A 51 -1.29 -10.74 11.22
N ILE A 52 -1.94 -11.88 11.48
CA ILE A 52 -1.80 -12.60 12.77
C ILE A 52 -0.37 -13.12 12.94
N LYS A 53 0.17 -13.81 11.94
CA LYS A 53 1.50 -14.46 12.01
C LYS A 53 2.62 -13.47 12.32
N TYR A 54 2.59 -12.30 11.70
CA TYR A 54 3.67 -11.32 11.79
C TYR A 54 3.33 -10.09 12.64
N GLY A 55 2.13 -10.02 13.22
CA GLY A 55 1.68 -8.89 14.05
C GLY A 55 1.66 -7.56 13.29
N ILE A 56 1.23 -7.58 12.03
CA ILE A 56 1.11 -6.39 11.16
C ILE A 56 -0.37 -6.08 10.88
N ASN A 57 -0.66 -4.86 10.39
CA ASN A 57 -2.02 -4.52 10.00
C ASN A 57 -2.42 -5.26 8.70
N THR A 58 -3.74 -5.45 8.50
CA THR A 58 -4.27 -6.20 7.34
C THR A 58 -3.98 -5.53 6.00
N TYR A 59 -3.87 -4.20 5.93
CA TYR A 59 -3.51 -3.48 4.70
C TYR A 59 -2.07 -3.80 4.27
N SER A 60 -1.10 -3.70 5.19
CA SER A 60 0.28 -4.08 4.95
C SER A 60 0.40 -5.55 4.54
N ALA A 61 -0.41 -6.42 5.15
CA ALA A 61 -0.46 -7.84 4.82
C ALA A 61 -1.07 -8.13 3.43
N LEU A 62 -1.99 -7.30 2.94
CA LEU A 62 -2.55 -7.44 1.58
C LEU A 62 -1.47 -7.26 0.51
N TYR A 63 -0.62 -6.24 0.63
CA TYR A 63 0.48 -6.06 -0.33
C TYR A 63 1.49 -7.21 -0.28
N LEU A 64 1.79 -7.74 0.91
CA LEU A 64 2.67 -8.90 1.06
C LEU A 64 2.05 -10.16 0.43
N ALA A 65 0.75 -10.38 0.64
CA ALA A 65 0.02 -11.50 0.06
C ALA A 65 0.05 -11.44 -1.47
N LEU A 66 -0.15 -10.25 -2.05
CA LEU A 66 -0.10 -9.99 -3.48
C LEU A 66 1.32 -10.17 -4.06
N ALA A 67 2.33 -9.59 -3.40
CA ALA A 67 3.72 -9.69 -3.84
C ALA A 67 4.21 -11.15 -3.86
N GLU A 68 3.86 -11.93 -2.83
CA GLU A 68 4.19 -13.36 -2.78
C GLU A 68 3.45 -14.17 -3.86
N ASP A 69 2.16 -13.86 -4.10
CA ASP A 69 1.35 -14.56 -5.10
C ASP A 69 1.84 -14.32 -6.54
N LEU A 70 2.28 -13.09 -6.83
CA LEU A 70 2.81 -12.71 -8.14
C LEU A 70 4.31 -12.98 -8.28
N ASN A 71 4.99 -13.40 -7.21
CA ASN A 71 6.45 -13.52 -7.13
C ASN A 71 7.18 -12.22 -7.58
N LEU A 72 6.71 -11.08 -7.07
CA LEU A 72 7.25 -9.75 -7.39
C LEU A 72 7.87 -9.10 -6.15
N SER A 73 8.83 -8.20 -6.38
CA SER A 73 9.44 -7.38 -5.35
C SER A 73 8.44 -6.36 -4.79
N LEU A 74 8.61 -5.98 -3.52
CA LEU A 74 7.76 -5.01 -2.84
C LEU A 74 8.46 -3.64 -2.74
N ALA A 75 7.84 -2.61 -3.29
CA ALA A 75 8.24 -1.22 -3.04
C ALA A 75 7.42 -0.66 -1.86
N THR A 76 8.09 -0.28 -0.76
CA THR A 76 7.42 0.30 0.41
C THR A 76 8.36 1.20 1.23
N LEU A 77 7.80 2.25 1.81
CA LEU A 77 8.47 3.09 2.81
C LEU A 77 8.18 2.63 4.26
N ASP A 78 7.29 1.66 4.45
CA ASP A 78 6.98 1.11 5.77
C ASP A 78 8.06 0.08 6.17
N ALA A 79 8.92 0.47 7.12
CA ALA A 79 10.01 -0.38 7.60
C ALA A 79 9.54 -1.70 8.23
N LYS A 80 8.35 -1.73 8.86
CA LYS A 80 7.79 -2.94 9.45
C LYS A 80 7.33 -3.90 8.35
N GLN A 81 6.69 -3.37 7.31
CA GLN A 81 6.28 -4.16 6.14
C GLN A 81 7.49 -4.69 5.37
N ALA A 82 8.50 -3.84 5.11
CA ALA A 82 9.76 -4.25 4.47
C ALA A 82 10.47 -5.37 5.22
N LYS A 83 10.53 -5.28 6.56
CA LYS A 83 11.11 -6.33 7.41
C LYS A 83 10.36 -7.65 7.28
N VAL A 84 9.04 -7.62 7.17
CA VAL A 84 8.23 -8.84 6.97
C VAL A 84 8.41 -9.41 5.57
N ALA A 85 8.44 -8.56 4.53
CA ALA A 85 8.74 -8.96 3.16
C ALA A 85 10.07 -9.74 3.08
N SER A 86 11.13 -9.19 3.69
CA SER A 86 12.44 -9.84 3.74
C SER A 86 12.40 -11.21 4.43
N LYS A 87 11.61 -11.37 5.51
CA LYS A 87 11.41 -12.67 6.19
C LYS A 87 10.65 -13.68 5.33
N MET A 88 9.81 -13.21 4.41
CA MET A 88 9.08 -14.04 3.45
C MET A 88 9.90 -14.36 2.20
N GLY A 89 11.13 -13.83 2.07
CA GLY A 89 11.95 -13.98 0.86
C GLY A 89 11.53 -13.06 -0.28
N ILE A 90 10.67 -12.08 -0.03
CA ILE A 90 10.27 -11.06 -1.00
C ILE A 90 11.34 -9.97 -1.02
N GLU A 91 11.89 -9.69 -2.20
CA GLU A 91 12.82 -8.58 -2.41
C GLU A 91 12.15 -7.25 -2.11
N VAL A 92 12.84 -6.34 -1.42
CA VAL A 92 12.34 -4.99 -1.11
C VAL A 92 13.07 -3.97 -1.98
N ILE A 93 12.31 -3.20 -2.76
CA ILE A 93 12.83 -2.10 -3.56
C ILE A 93 12.94 -0.86 -2.68
N ASN A 94 14.14 -0.28 -2.62
CA ASN A 94 14.37 0.98 -1.92
C ASN A 94 13.97 2.15 -2.84
N ILE A 95 12.87 2.80 -2.48
CA ILE A 95 12.36 4.02 -3.12
C ILE A 95 12.65 5.16 -2.16
N LYS A 96 13.77 5.86 -2.36
CA LYS A 96 14.15 7.09 -1.64
C LYS A 96 14.30 8.23 -2.62
#